data_AF-A0AAV9G2X1-F1
#
_entry.id   AF-A0AAV9G2X1-F1
#
_cell.length_a   1.000
_cell.length_b   1.000
_cell.length_c   1.000
_cell.angle_alpha   90.00
_cell.angle_beta   90.00
_cell.angle_gamma   90.00
#
_symmetry.space_group_name_H-M   'P 1'
#
loop_
_entity.id
_entity.type
_entity.pdbx_description
1 polymer ?
#
loop_
_entity_poly.entity_id
_entity_poly.type
_entity_poly.pdbx_seq_one_letter_code
_entity_poly.pdbx_strand_id
1 'polypeptide(L)'
;MSFEGHGNISAHSKHWTFSLKSLSYACSGGVPRPACAISMWGFRGKQLVAQRVLTFPALEPGHVPSEFVMNATVFDRRWIRLTSVGFANARADNGEMIYSGLMVDDLRYTLEGRCDRC
;
A
#
# COMPACT_ATOMS: atom_id res chain seq x y z
N MET A 1 -7.61 6.07 -3.90
CA MET A 1 -7.97 4.83 -4.64
C MET A 1 -8.43 3.76 -3.65
N SER A 2 -9.42 2.95 -4.02
CA SER A 2 -9.96 1.87 -3.16
C SER A 2 -9.81 0.52 -3.83
N PHE A 3 -9.46 -0.50 -3.05
CA PHE A 3 -9.19 -1.86 -3.51
C PHE A 3 -9.99 -2.86 -2.69
N GLU A 4 -10.47 -3.94 -3.32
CA GLU A 4 -11.15 -5.08 -2.66
C GLU A 4 -10.14 -5.99 -1.96
N GLY A 5 -9.50 -5.43 -0.94
CA GLY A 5 -8.52 -6.09 -0.08
C GLY A 5 -7.15 -6.34 -0.70
N HIS A 6 -7.01 -6.31 -2.03
CA HIS A 6 -5.72 -6.48 -2.70
C HIS A 6 -5.62 -5.60 -3.95
N GLY A 7 -4.40 -5.26 -4.36
CA GLY A 7 -4.17 -4.44 -5.53
C GLY A 7 -2.72 -4.39 -5.96
N ASN A 8 -2.49 -3.78 -7.12
CA ASN A 8 -1.17 -3.64 -7.70
C ASN A 8 -1.05 -2.30 -8.44
N ILE A 9 0.04 -1.58 -8.18
CA ILE A 9 0.44 -0.37 -8.91
C ILE A 9 1.61 -0.75 -9.82
N SER A 10 1.48 -0.55 -11.11
CA SER A 10 2.54 -0.89 -12.08
C SER A 10 2.92 0.31 -12.93
N ALA A 11 4.19 0.40 -13.30
CA ALA A 11 4.63 1.38 -14.29
C ALA A 11 3.98 1.07 -15.65
N HIS A 12 3.49 2.11 -16.33
CA HIS A 12 2.73 1.98 -17.59
C HIS A 12 3.51 1.33 -18.74
N SER A 13 4.85 1.28 -18.69
CA SER A 13 5.69 0.69 -19.73
C SER A 13 6.95 0.05 -19.11
N LYS A 14 7.50 -0.97 -19.79
CA LYS A 14 8.71 -1.70 -19.35
C LYS A 14 9.96 -0.82 -19.24
N HIS A 15 9.95 0.34 -19.88
CA HIS A 15 11.05 1.31 -19.86
C HIS A 15 10.93 2.32 -18.72
N TRP A 16 9.80 2.29 -18.01
CA TRP A 16 9.52 3.16 -16.88
C TRP A 16 9.61 2.37 -15.58
N THR A 17 10.18 3.02 -14.58
CA THR A 17 10.20 2.58 -13.20
C THR A 17 9.70 3.71 -12.32
N PHE A 18 9.33 3.40 -11.09
CA PHE A 18 8.96 4.41 -10.12
C PHE A 18 9.67 4.17 -8.79
N SER A 19 9.92 5.27 -8.10
CA SER A 19 10.48 5.30 -6.77
C SER A 19 9.40 5.76 -5.80
N LEU A 20 8.87 4.84 -5.01
CA LEU A 20 7.81 5.11 -4.05
C LEU A 20 8.37 5.91 -2.88
N LYS A 21 7.70 7.01 -2.51
CA LYS A 21 8.14 7.93 -1.44
C LYS A 21 7.26 7.82 -0.22
N SER A 22 5.95 7.93 -0.42
CA SER A 22 4.96 7.80 0.65
C SER A 22 3.61 7.37 0.12
N LEU A 23 2.78 6.86 1.01
CA LEU A 23 1.35 6.69 0.79
C LEU A 23 0.61 6.84 2.11
N SER A 24 -0.65 7.27 2.02
CA SER A 24 -1.65 7.18 3.08
C SER A 24 -2.47 5.90 2.89
N TYR A 25 -2.82 5.23 3.97
CA TYR A 25 -3.57 3.98 3.95
C TYR A 25 -4.59 3.88 5.09
N ALA A 26 -5.67 3.16 4.82
CA ALA A 26 -6.64 2.73 5.82
C ALA A 26 -7.25 1.40 5.40
N CYS A 27 -7.51 0.51 6.35
CA CYS A 27 -8.40 -0.63 6.07
C CYS A 27 -9.85 -0.12 6.06
N SER A 28 -10.65 -0.52 5.08
CA SER A 28 -12.08 -0.24 5.05
C SER A 28 -12.87 -1.52 5.33
N GLY A 29 -13.90 -1.43 6.17
CA GLY A 29 -14.79 -2.56 6.51
C GLY A 29 -14.79 -2.98 7.97
N GLY A 30 -15.99 -3.10 8.55
CA GLY A 30 -16.28 -3.63 9.90
C GLY A 30 -16.05 -2.65 11.06
N VAL A 31 -16.95 -2.67 12.04
CA VAL A 31 -16.77 -2.16 13.42
C VAL A 31 -17.20 -3.33 14.32
N PRO A 32 -16.44 -3.73 15.35
CA PRO A 32 -15.14 -3.22 15.82
C PRO A 32 -13.95 -3.73 14.99
N ARG A 33 -12.90 -2.92 14.86
CA ARG A 33 -11.73 -3.22 14.01
C ARG A 33 -10.57 -3.75 14.86
N PRO A 34 -10.17 -5.03 14.73
CA PRO A 34 -8.84 -5.43 15.18
C PRO A 34 -7.77 -4.61 14.46
N ALA A 35 -6.53 -4.64 14.96
CA ALA A 35 -5.40 -4.10 14.21
C ALA A 35 -5.35 -4.80 12.83
N CYS A 36 -5.22 -4.02 11.76
CA CYS A 36 -5.07 -4.56 10.42
C CYS A 36 -3.63 -4.41 9.96
N ALA A 37 -3.19 -5.32 9.12
CA ALA A 37 -1.91 -5.28 8.46
C ALA A 37 -2.10 -5.15 6.95
N ILE A 38 -1.26 -4.37 6.30
CA ILE A 38 -1.16 -4.32 4.85
C ILE A 38 0.22 -4.87 4.49
N SER A 39 0.22 -6.02 3.85
CA SER A 39 1.43 -6.58 3.25
C SER A 39 1.68 -5.88 1.92
N MET A 40 2.91 -5.44 1.71
CA MET A 40 3.34 -4.78 0.48
C MET A 40 4.58 -5.45 -0.07
N TRP A 41 4.65 -5.55 -1.40
CA TRP A 41 5.73 -6.18 -2.14
C TRP A 41 6.18 -5.28 -3.30
N GLY A 42 7.46 -4.93 -3.34
CA GLY A 42 8.06 -4.15 -4.42
C GLY A 42 8.85 -5.05 -5.38
N PHE A 43 8.61 -4.86 -6.68
CA PHE A 43 9.21 -5.68 -7.73
C PHE A 43 10.08 -4.86 -8.68
N ARG A 44 11.18 -5.47 -9.15
CA ARG A 44 11.97 -4.99 -10.30
C ARG A 44 11.90 -6.04 -11.41
N GLY A 45 11.12 -5.76 -12.43
CA GLY A 45 10.70 -6.78 -13.38
C GLY A 45 9.88 -7.87 -12.66
N LYS A 46 10.34 -9.12 -12.74
CA LYS A 46 9.72 -10.26 -12.05
C LYS A 46 10.32 -10.55 -10.67
N GLN A 47 11.38 -9.87 -10.29
CA GLN A 47 12.08 -10.13 -9.03
C GLN A 47 11.45 -9.33 -7.89
N LEU A 48 11.11 -10.02 -6.79
CA LEU A 48 10.76 -9.39 -5.52
C LEU A 48 12.03 -8.79 -4.90
N VAL A 49 12.03 -7.48 -4.63
CA VAL A 49 13.20 -6.77 -4.07
C VAL A 49 12.93 -6.09 -2.72
N ALA A 50 11.67 -5.90 -2.37
CA ALA A 50 11.27 -5.27 -1.12
C ALA A 50 9.98 -5.91 -0.61
N GLN A 51 9.90 -6.09 0.70
CA GLN A 51 8.67 -6.48 1.38
C GLN A 51 8.53 -5.62 2.65
N ARG A 52 7.31 -5.20 2.95
CA ARG A 52 6.99 -4.47 4.17
C ARG A 52 5.58 -4.80 4.62
N VAL A 53 5.39 -4.89 5.93
CA VAL A 53 4.06 -4.92 6.54
C VAL A 53 3.81 -3.55 7.18
N LEU A 54 2.68 -2.95 6.85
CA LEU A 54 2.20 -1.72 7.47
C LEU A 54 1.08 -2.08 8.43
N THR A 55 1.24 -1.75 9.71
CA THR A 55 0.18 -1.97 10.69
C THR A 55 -0.65 -0.70 10.79
N PHE A 56 -1.97 -0.85 10.68
CA PHE A 56 -2.92 0.18 11.07
C PHE A 56 -3.39 -0.15 12.50
N PRO A 57 -3.23 0.77 13.46
CA PRO A 57 -3.58 0.51 14.85
C PRO A 57 -5.08 0.23 15.00
N ALA A 58 -5.44 -0.53 16.03
CA ALA A 58 -6.83 -0.63 16.43
C ALA A 58 -7.34 0.77 16.82
N LEU A 59 -8.59 1.07 16.46
CA LEU A 59 -9.24 2.28 16.92
C LEU A 59 -9.81 2.02 18.31
N GLU A 60 -9.44 2.85 19.28
CA GLU A 60 -9.95 2.73 20.65
C GLU A 60 -11.49 2.84 20.69
N PRO A 61 -12.16 2.14 21.62
CA PRO A 61 -13.59 2.29 21.84
C PRO A 61 -13.93 3.76 22.12
N GLY A 62 -14.75 4.37 21.26
CA GLY A 62 -15.13 5.79 21.37
C GLY A 62 -14.75 6.67 20.18
N HIS A 63 -14.00 6.15 19.21
CA HIS A 63 -13.76 6.86 17.95
C HIS A 63 -15.07 7.03 17.16
N VAL A 64 -15.36 8.25 16.71
CA VAL A 64 -16.58 8.54 15.97
C VAL A 64 -16.49 7.85 14.61
N PRO A 65 -17.49 7.05 14.17
CA PRO A 65 -17.43 6.34 12.89
C PRO A 65 -17.22 7.24 11.66
N SER A 66 -17.49 8.54 11.79
CA SER A 66 -17.29 9.55 10.75
C SER A 66 -15.85 10.05 10.61
N GLU A 67 -14.96 9.76 11.57
CA GLU A 67 -13.55 10.12 11.49
C GLU A 67 -12.81 9.07 10.67
N PHE A 68 -12.72 9.29 9.36
CA PHE A 68 -11.93 8.44 8.49
C PHE A 68 -10.44 8.72 8.72
N VAL A 69 -9.83 8.03 9.69
CA VAL A 69 -8.41 8.16 9.98
C VAL A 69 -7.60 7.36 8.96
N MET A 70 -6.71 8.04 8.23
CA MET A 70 -5.68 7.39 7.41
C MET A 70 -4.33 7.51 8.10
N ASN A 71 -3.51 6.46 8.00
CA ASN A 71 -2.13 6.49 8.47
C ASN A 71 -1.20 6.69 7.28
N ALA A 72 -0.08 7.38 7.48
CA ALA A 72 0.90 7.65 6.43
C ALA A 72 2.20 6.90 6.70
N THR A 73 2.85 6.46 5.63
CA THR A 73 4.16 5.83 5.72
C THR A 73 5.13 6.42 4.70
N VAL A 74 6.41 6.44 5.06
CA VAL A 74 7.52 6.84 4.19
C VAL A 74 8.35 5.62 3.85
N PHE A 75 8.79 5.52 2.61
CA PHE A 75 9.56 4.39 2.11
C PHE A 75 11.04 4.71 1.98
N ASP A 76 11.87 3.71 2.28
CA ASP A 76 13.32 3.82 2.24
C ASP A 76 13.89 3.52 0.83
N ARG A 77 15.23 3.48 0.73
CA ARG A 77 15.94 3.25 -0.53
C ARG A 77 15.68 1.88 -1.17
N ARG A 78 15.04 0.92 -0.48
CA ARG A 78 14.66 -0.38 -1.08
C ARG A 78 13.47 -0.24 -2.04
N TRP A 79 12.70 0.84 -1.90
CA TRP A 79 11.49 1.11 -2.68
C TRP A 79 11.72 2.02 -3.89
N ILE A 80 12.92 1.96 -4.47
CA ILE A 80 13.31 2.74 -5.65
C ILE A 80 13.42 1.85 -6.89
N ARG A 81 13.21 2.46 -8.05
CA ARG A 81 13.34 1.84 -9.38
C ARG A 81 12.48 0.58 -9.52
N LEU A 82 11.27 0.61 -8.97
CA LEU A 82 10.32 -0.49 -9.00
C LEU A 82 9.55 -0.47 -10.33
N THR A 83 9.22 -1.66 -10.84
CA THR A 83 8.30 -1.82 -11.97
C THR A 83 6.86 -1.99 -11.50
N SER A 84 6.67 -2.58 -10.32
CA SER A 84 5.36 -2.71 -9.70
C SER A 84 5.44 -2.81 -8.17
N VAL A 85 4.33 -2.48 -7.51
CA VAL A 85 4.09 -2.65 -6.08
C VAL A 85 2.76 -3.35 -5.90
N GLY A 86 2.81 -4.58 -5.41
CA GLY A 86 1.63 -5.32 -4.97
C GLY A 86 1.33 -5.03 -3.50
N PHE A 87 0.07 -5.13 -3.12
CA PHE A 87 -0.34 -5.02 -1.73
C PHE A 87 -1.63 -5.82 -1.44
N ALA A 88 -1.77 -6.26 -0.20
CA ALA A 88 -2.94 -6.98 0.30
C ALA A 88 -3.18 -6.67 1.79
N ASN A 89 -4.43 -6.57 2.19
CA ASN A 89 -4.82 -6.46 3.60
C ASN A 89 -4.86 -7.84 4.28
N ALA A 90 -4.63 -7.86 5.58
CA ALA A 90 -4.62 -9.05 6.42
C ALA A 90 -4.91 -8.67 7.87
N ARG A 91 -5.28 -9.65 8.68
CA ARG A 91 -5.25 -9.61 10.14
C ARG A 91 -3.81 -9.40 10.61
N ALA A 92 -3.60 -8.47 11.54
CA ALA A 92 -2.28 -8.24 12.11
C ALA A 92 -1.82 -9.39 13.03
N ASP A 93 -2.77 -10.13 13.62
CA ASP A 93 -2.54 -11.18 14.60
C ASP A 93 -2.29 -12.57 13.98
N ASN A 94 -2.99 -12.92 12.91
CA ASN A 94 -2.89 -14.26 12.30
C ASN A 94 -2.70 -14.28 10.76
N GLY A 95 -2.63 -13.11 10.11
CA GLY A 95 -2.40 -13.01 8.67
C GLY A 95 -3.60 -13.36 7.78
N GLU A 96 -4.76 -13.67 8.34
CA GLU A 96 -5.98 -13.99 7.56
C GLU A 96 -6.59 -12.74 6.91
N MET A 97 -7.08 -12.85 5.67
CA MET A 97 -7.79 -11.76 5.00
C MET A 97 -9.20 -11.61 5.58
N ILE A 98 -9.44 -10.56 6.38
CA ILE A 98 -10.74 -10.35 7.04
C ILE A 98 -11.40 -9.00 6.73
N TYR A 99 -10.69 -8.09 6.06
CA TYR A 99 -11.16 -6.73 5.84
C TYR A 99 -11.72 -6.62 4.42
N SER A 100 -12.93 -6.07 4.29
CA SER A 100 -13.65 -6.00 3.01
C SER A 100 -13.08 -4.96 2.04
N GLY A 101 -12.14 -4.12 2.49
CA GLY A 101 -11.46 -3.18 1.61
C GLY A 101 -10.17 -2.61 2.18
N LEU A 102 -9.42 -2.01 1.27
CA LEU A 102 -8.20 -1.28 1.51
C LEU A 102 -8.31 0.05 0.77
N MET A 103 -8.14 1.15 1.49
CA MET A 103 -8.02 2.48 0.90
C MET A 103 -6.56 2.90 0.89
N VAL A 104 -6.09 3.33 -0.28
CA VAL A 104 -4.76 3.90 -0.49
C VAL A 104 -4.94 5.28 -1.09
N ASP A 105 -4.33 6.29 -0.49
CA ASP A 105 -4.38 7.67 -0.95
C ASP A 105 -3.03 8.37 -0.79
N ASP A 106 -2.93 9.63 -1.22
CA ASP A 106 -1.72 10.48 -1.16
C ASP A 106 -0.46 9.78 -1.66
N LEU A 107 -0.60 8.97 -2.71
CA LEU A 107 0.50 8.22 -3.28
C LEU A 107 1.53 9.18 -3.88
N ARG A 108 2.71 9.28 -3.25
CA ARG A 108 3.83 10.08 -3.75
C ARG A 108 4.91 9.17 -4.30
N TYR A 109 5.29 9.41 -5.55
CA TYR A 109 6.32 8.67 -6.24
C TYR A 109 7.06 9.56 -7.24
N THR A 110 8.27 9.14 -7.61
CA THR A 110 9.01 9.72 -8.73
C THR A 110 8.98 8.73 -9.88
N LEU A 111 8.62 9.19 -11.08
CA LEU A 111 8.75 8.39 -12.30
C LEU A 111 10.15 8.54 -12.88
N GLU A 112 10.76 7.41 -13.22
CA GLU A 112 12.09 7.33 -13.81
C GLU A 112 12.00 6.49 -15.09
N GLY A 113 12.29 7.10 -16.23
CA GLY A 113 12.27 6.41 -17.52
C GLY A 113 13.02 7.20 -18.57
N ARG A 114 13.45 6.51 -19.63
CA ARG A 114 13.86 7.19 -20.85
C ARG A 114 12.61 7.42 -21.68
N CYS A 115 12.44 8.65 -22.13
CA CYS A 115 11.43 8.96 -23.11
C CYS A 115 11.98 8.56 -24.48
N ASP A 116 11.50 7.47 -25.05
CA ASP A 116 11.99 6.99 -26.36
C ASP A 116 11.49 7.86 -27.53
N ARG A 117 10.54 8.77 -27.28
CA ARG A 117 10.05 9.82 -28.21
C ARG A 117 9.57 11.07 -27.47
N CYS A 118 10.48 11.69 -26.72
CA CYS A 118 10.44 13.11 -26.44
C CYS A 118 11.53 13.75 -27.34
#